data_AF-A0A3A0AZD1-F1
#
_entry.id   AF-A0A3A0AZD1-F1
#
_cell.length_a   1.000
_cell.length_b   1.000
_cell.length_c   1.000
_cell.angle_alpha   90.00
_cell.angle_beta   90.00
_cell.angle_gamma   90.00
#
_symmetry.space_group_name_H-M   'P 1'
#
loop_
_entity.id
_entity.type
_entity.pdbx_description
1 polymer ?
#
loop_
_entity_poly.entity_id
_entity_poly.type
_entity_poly.pdbx_seq_one_letter_code
_entity_poly.pdbx_strand_id
1 'polypeptide(L)'
;MRIVISHLTRMRNGHICVAGIDLTNGQHIRPVAQRPLTLSLTAQHGGPLQLAAVLELQAVRNVGRKPEVEDRAVQLDRITRKSLMPASSFWRVLGRQAESSLGAIFGPDLQRLRNTWVVPAEQGEASLGCLAPQRAGNLWINEHGRVRISIVTDDGNCTLPVTDLRLYRYTPERDYTPNTEAVQTVSQRLRQGGHLLLSVGLSRPFKREDDERAHHWLQVNNIFPEQDPLWDSSYAQHLFTL
;
A
#
# COMPACT_ATOMS: atom_id res chain seq x y z
N MET A 1 -20.07 -6.73 1.91
CA MET A 1 -19.12 -6.31 0.86
C MET A 1 -17.94 -7.26 0.86
N ARG A 2 -17.41 -7.67 -0.29
CA ARG A 2 -16.22 -8.54 -0.36
C ARG A 2 -15.08 -7.79 -1.01
N ILE A 3 -13.95 -7.71 -0.30
CA ILE A 3 -12.74 -7.06 -0.83
C ILE A 3 -11.60 -8.07 -0.88
N VAL A 4 -10.68 -7.91 -1.83
CA VAL A 4 -9.36 -8.56 -1.79
C VAL A 4 -8.32 -7.56 -1.33
N ILE A 5 -7.53 -7.91 -0.31
CA ILE A 5 -6.52 -6.99 0.24
C ILE A 5 -5.40 -6.77 -0.79
N SER A 6 -5.25 -5.52 -1.21
CA SER A 6 -4.21 -5.03 -2.12
C SER A 6 -3.31 -3.98 -1.48
N HIS A 7 -3.67 -3.45 -0.31
CA HIS A 7 -2.82 -2.57 0.49
C HIS A 7 -2.65 -3.16 1.88
N LEU A 8 -1.42 -3.43 2.28
CA LEU A 8 -1.03 -3.82 3.63
C LEU A 8 0.20 -3.02 4.02
N THR A 9 -0.05 -1.96 4.77
CA THR A 9 0.88 -0.84 4.92
C THR A 9 1.26 -0.64 6.37
N ARG A 10 2.55 -0.44 6.65
CA ARG A 10 3.03 -0.09 8.00
C ARG A 10 2.72 1.37 8.33
N MET A 11 2.19 1.61 9.51
CA MET A 11 2.03 2.96 10.07
C MET A 11 3.09 3.19 11.15
N ARG A 12 2.79 4.00 12.17
CA ARG A 12 3.65 4.20 13.35
C ARG A 12 3.08 3.43 14.53
N ASN A 13 3.90 3.16 15.53
CA ASN A 13 3.52 2.55 16.81
C ASN A 13 2.88 1.16 16.63
N GLY A 14 3.41 0.34 15.72
CA GLY A 14 2.87 -1.00 15.44
C GLY A 14 1.47 -1.03 14.81
N HIS A 15 0.94 0.13 14.41
CA HIS A 15 -0.29 0.22 13.66
C HIS A 15 -0.04 -0.13 12.19
N ILE A 16 -1.11 -0.61 11.54
CA ILE A 16 -1.14 -0.90 10.11
C ILE A 16 -2.32 -0.19 9.47
N CYS A 17 -2.25 -0.02 8.15
CA CYS A 17 -3.37 0.36 7.32
C CYS A 17 -3.64 -0.78 6.33
N VAL A 18 -4.91 -1.08 6.11
CA VAL A 18 -5.34 -2.08 5.13
C VAL A 18 -6.34 -1.46 4.18
N ALA A 19 -6.20 -1.77 2.90
CA ALA A 19 -7.22 -1.49 1.90
C ALA A 19 -7.24 -2.62 0.86
N GLY A 20 -8.31 -2.65 0.08
CA GLY A 20 -8.50 -3.68 -0.93
C GLY A 20 -9.37 -3.21 -2.07
N ILE A 21 -9.57 -4.11 -3.03
CA ILE A 21 -10.45 -3.90 -4.18
C ILE A 21 -11.76 -4.65 -3.92
N ASP A 22 -12.88 -3.96 -4.01
CA ASP A 22 -14.21 -4.56 -3.99
C ASP A 22 -14.39 -5.46 -5.22
N LEU A 23 -14.66 -6.74 -4.97
CA LEU A 23 -14.76 -7.75 -6.02
C LEU A 23 -16.02 -7.62 -6.89
N THR A 24 -16.99 -6.81 -6.47
CA THR A 24 -18.22 -6.57 -7.22
C THR A 24 -18.07 -5.45 -8.25
N ASN A 25 -17.42 -4.34 -7.89
CA ASN A 25 -17.37 -3.14 -8.73
C ASN A 25 -15.96 -2.62 -9.03
N GLY A 26 -14.91 -3.27 -8.53
CA GLY A 26 -13.52 -2.88 -8.75
C GLY A 26 -13.03 -1.70 -7.90
N GLN A 27 -13.90 -1.04 -7.13
CA GLN A 27 -13.52 0.15 -6.38
C GLN A 27 -12.54 -0.18 -5.25
N HIS A 28 -11.61 0.75 -5.00
CA HIS A 28 -10.80 0.70 -3.79
C HIS A 28 -11.66 0.97 -2.55
N ILE A 29 -11.43 0.18 -1.50
CA ILE A 29 -12.10 0.26 -0.22
C ILE A 29 -11.06 0.21 0.88
N ARG A 30 -11.06 1.21 1.77
CA ARG A 30 -10.24 1.25 2.98
C ARG A 30 -11.12 1.05 4.21
N PRO A 31 -11.12 -0.14 4.82
CA PRO A 31 -11.81 -0.34 6.09
C PRO A 31 -11.17 0.53 7.17
N VAL A 32 -11.97 1.36 7.82
CA VAL A 32 -11.59 2.15 9.00
C VAL A 32 -12.43 1.73 10.19
N ALA A 33 -11.81 1.65 11.36
CA ALA A 33 -12.48 1.23 12.59
C ALA A 33 -12.27 2.27 13.70
N GLN A 34 -13.06 2.17 14.78
CA GLN A 34 -12.93 3.04 15.94
C GLN A 34 -11.59 2.85 16.67
N ARG A 35 -11.00 1.66 16.57
CA ARG A 35 -9.67 1.35 17.11
C ARG A 35 -8.68 1.19 15.96
N PRO A 36 -7.40 1.58 16.14
CA PRO A 36 -6.37 1.35 15.14
C PRO A 36 -6.25 -0.12 14.77
N LEU A 37 -5.96 -0.40 13.50
CA LEU A 37 -5.55 -1.73 13.09
C LEU A 37 -4.11 -1.95 13.55
N THR A 38 -3.84 -3.11 14.14
CA THR A 38 -2.53 -3.47 14.70
C THR A 38 -1.99 -4.72 14.00
N LEU A 39 -0.70 -5.00 14.22
CA LEU A 39 -0.06 -6.22 13.74
C LEU A 39 -0.77 -7.51 14.17
N SER A 40 -1.41 -7.54 15.35
CA SER A 40 -2.13 -8.70 15.85
C SER A 40 -3.30 -9.14 14.95
N LEU A 41 -3.77 -8.28 14.05
CA LEU A 41 -4.80 -8.62 13.08
C LEU A 41 -4.24 -9.27 11.80
N THR A 42 -2.92 -9.36 11.64
CA THR A 42 -2.32 -9.99 10.45
C THR A 42 -2.31 -11.52 10.57
N ALA A 43 -2.31 -12.21 9.42
CA ALA A 43 -2.30 -13.68 9.37
C ALA A 43 -1.10 -14.31 10.08
N GLN A 44 0.04 -13.63 10.08
CA GLN A 44 1.24 -13.99 10.85
C GLN A 44 0.96 -14.11 12.37
N HIS A 45 0.00 -13.34 12.88
CA HIS A 45 -0.43 -13.34 14.28
C HIS A 45 -1.79 -14.02 14.46
N GLY A 46 -2.24 -14.84 13.49
CA GLY A 46 -3.51 -15.56 13.54
C GLY A 46 -4.74 -14.72 13.16
N GLY A 47 -4.56 -13.45 12.79
CA GLY A 47 -5.64 -12.57 12.36
C GLY A 47 -6.05 -12.75 10.89
N PRO A 48 -7.11 -12.04 10.43
CA PRO A 48 -7.65 -12.23 9.09
C PRO A 48 -6.85 -11.52 7.97
N LEU A 49 -5.95 -10.59 8.31
CA LEU A 49 -5.37 -9.64 7.35
C LEU A 49 -4.06 -10.17 6.73
N GLN A 50 -4.05 -10.33 5.41
CA GLN A 50 -2.85 -10.56 4.60
C GLN A 50 -3.13 -10.16 3.15
N LEU A 51 -2.11 -9.82 2.37
CA LEU A 51 -2.28 -9.57 0.93
C LEU A 51 -2.98 -10.75 0.25
N ALA A 52 -3.79 -10.46 -0.76
CA ALA A 52 -4.65 -11.41 -1.47
C ALA A 52 -5.72 -12.13 -0.61
N ALA A 53 -5.82 -11.88 0.70
CA ALA A 53 -6.96 -12.37 1.46
C ALA A 53 -8.25 -11.75 0.95
N VAL A 54 -9.26 -12.59 0.73
CA VAL A 54 -10.62 -12.15 0.45
C VAL A 54 -11.34 -12.01 1.77
N LEU A 55 -11.70 -10.77 2.11
CA LEU A 55 -12.44 -10.43 3.32
C LEU A 55 -13.90 -10.22 2.99
N GLU A 56 -14.77 -10.69 3.88
CA GLU A 56 -16.15 -10.23 3.95
C GLU A 56 -16.26 -9.18 5.06
N LEU A 57 -16.71 -7.98 4.66
CA LEU A 57 -16.99 -6.85 5.52
C LEU A 57 -18.50 -6.74 5.72
N GLN A 58 -18.94 -6.75 6.97
CA GLN A 58 -20.33 -6.52 7.36
C GLN A 58 -20.51 -5.15 8.00
N ALA A 59 -21.76 -4.65 8.04
CA ALA A 59 -22.12 -3.34 8.62
C ALA A 59 -21.26 -2.16 8.09
N VAL A 60 -21.01 -2.15 6.78
CA VAL A 60 -20.15 -1.19 6.11
C VAL A 60 -20.88 0.13 5.90
N ARG A 61 -20.32 1.24 6.38
CA ARG A 61 -20.85 2.60 6.14
C ARG A 61 -19.83 3.47 5.42
N ASN A 62 -20.26 4.20 4.39
CA ASN A 62 -19.40 5.19 3.75
C ASN A 62 -19.13 6.36 4.70
N VAL A 63 -17.85 6.63 4.96
CA VAL A 63 -17.38 7.77 5.78
C VAL A 63 -16.28 8.56 5.06
N GLY A 64 -16.04 8.25 3.79
CA GLY A 64 -15.00 8.88 2.99
C GLY A 64 -15.26 10.36 2.74
N ARG A 65 -14.17 11.10 2.62
CA ARG A 65 -14.11 12.53 2.26
C ARG A 65 -12.89 12.71 1.37
N LYS A 66 -12.83 13.76 0.55
CA LYS A 66 -11.67 13.96 -0.31
C LYS A 66 -10.37 14.18 0.51
N PRO A 67 -9.23 13.61 0.09
CA PRO A 67 -9.08 12.60 -0.97
C PRO A 67 -9.44 11.17 -0.55
N GLU A 68 -9.61 10.90 0.74
CA GLU A 68 -9.94 9.60 1.34
C GLU A 68 -11.37 9.07 1.10
N VAL A 69 -11.85 9.15 -0.14
CA VAL A 69 -13.20 8.74 -0.55
C VAL A 69 -13.44 7.23 -0.41
N GLU A 70 -12.37 6.44 -0.28
CA GLU A 70 -12.41 4.98 -0.11
C GLU A 70 -12.73 4.54 1.32
N ASP A 71 -12.73 5.48 2.30
CA ASP A 71 -12.93 5.12 3.70
C ASP A 71 -14.33 4.54 3.94
N ARG A 72 -14.35 3.35 4.55
CA ARG A 72 -15.56 2.66 4.96
C ARG A 72 -15.47 2.28 6.43
N ALA A 73 -16.36 2.82 7.25
CA ALA A 73 -16.45 2.45 8.65
C ALA A 73 -16.92 0.99 8.77
N VAL A 74 -16.19 0.20 9.55
CA VAL A 74 -16.46 -1.21 9.84
C VAL A 74 -16.30 -1.52 11.33
N GLN A 75 -16.85 -2.65 11.76
CA GLN A 75 -16.58 -3.24 13.08
C GLN A 75 -15.58 -4.39 12.91
N LEU A 76 -14.48 -4.37 13.67
CA LEU A 76 -13.35 -5.29 13.45
C LEU A 76 -13.70 -6.75 13.70
N ASP A 77 -14.53 -7.00 14.71
CA ASP A 77 -15.07 -8.32 15.07
C ASP A 77 -16.00 -8.90 13.99
N ARG A 78 -16.43 -8.08 13.03
CA ARG A 78 -17.25 -8.49 11.89
C ARG A 78 -16.48 -8.59 10.57
N ILE A 79 -15.16 -8.51 10.60
CA ILE A 79 -14.31 -8.79 9.45
C ILE A 79 -13.97 -10.28 9.45
N THR A 80 -14.35 -10.99 8.39
CA THR A 80 -14.05 -12.42 8.25
C THR A 80 -13.23 -12.70 7.01
N ARG A 81 -12.14 -13.47 7.14
CA ARG A 81 -11.39 -13.98 6.00
C ARG A 81 -12.15 -15.17 5.40
N LYS A 82 -12.54 -15.07 4.14
CA LYS A 82 -13.27 -16.13 3.42
C LYS A 82 -12.34 -17.08 2.68
N SER A 83 -11.32 -16.53 2.04
CA SER A 83 -10.35 -17.31 1.27
C SER A 83 -9.06 -16.54 1.07
N LEU A 84 -8.08 -17.19 0.47
CA LEU A 84 -6.88 -16.58 -0.08
C LEU A 84 -6.97 -16.65 -1.61
N MET A 85 -6.86 -15.52 -2.28
CA MET A 85 -6.88 -15.47 -3.74
C MET A 85 -5.53 -15.97 -4.30
N PRO A 86 -5.52 -16.87 -5.30
CA PRO A 86 -4.28 -17.30 -5.94
C PRO A 86 -3.51 -16.12 -6.53
N ALA A 87 -2.18 -16.14 -6.43
CA ALA A 87 -1.28 -15.06 -6.86
C ALA A 87 -1.56 -14.55 -8.28
N SER A 88 -1.76 -15.44 -9.26
CA SER A 88 -2.07 -15.08 -10.65
C SER A 88 -3.43 -14.40 -10.81
N SER A 89 -4.43 -14.81 -10.03
CA SER A 89 -5.75 -14.18 -10.03
C SER A 89 -5.71 -12.81 -9.35
N PHE A 90 -4.96 -12.71 -8.26
CA PHE A 90 -4.71 -11.45 -7.56
C PHE A 90 -4.00 -10.43 -8.46
N TRP A 91 -2.93 -10.84 -9.15
CA TRP A 91 -2.25 -10.02 -10.16
C TRP A 91 -3.21 -9.45 -11.20
N ARG A 92 -4.09 -10.32 -11.75
CA ARG A 92 -5.07 -9.91 -12.75
C ARG A 92 -6.10 -8.93 -12.20
N VAL A 93 -6.49 -9.04 -10.93
CA VAL A 93 -7.37 -8.06 -10.27
C VAL A 93 -6.68 -6.70 -10.18
N LEU A 94 -5.43 -6.66 -9.74
CA LEU A 94 -4.64 -5.42 -9.67
C LEU A 94 -4.48 -4.80 -11.06
N GLY A 95 -4.11 -5.60 -12.07
CA GLY A 95 -3.86 -5.12 -13.43
C GLY A 95 -5.09 -4.50 -14.09
N ARG A 96 -6.30 -4.94 -13.75
CA ARG A 96 -7.55 -4.32 -14.23
C ARG A 96 -7.83 -2.95 -13.61
N GLN A 97 -7.23 -2.62 -12.47
CA GLN A 97 -7.38 -1.34 -11.78
C GLN A 97 -6.14 -0.46 -11.93
N ALA A 98 -5.11 -0.95 -12.62
CA ALA A 98 -3.84 -0.28 -12.70
C ALA A 98 -3.85 0.78 -13.80
N GLU A 99 -3.50 2.00 -13.44
CA GLU A 99 -3.29 3.10 -14.38
C GLU A 99 -1.79 3.28 -14.64
N SER A 100 -1.42 3.89 -15.77
CA SER A 100 -0.02 4.26 -16.07
C SER A 100 0.35 5.67 -15.59
N SER A 101 -0.66 6.51 -15.33
CA SER A 101 -0.55 7.88 -14.81
C SER A 101 -1.06 7.97 -13.38
N LEU A 102 -0.28 8.63 -12.52
CA LEU A 102 -0.68 9.10 -11.20
C LEU A 102 -1.81 10.13 -11.28
N GLY A 103 -1.80 10.99 -12.30
CA GLY A 103 -2.88 11.96 -12.55
C GLY A 103 -4.22 11.27 -12.80
N ALA A 104 -4.22 10.15 -13.51
CA ALA A 104 -5.43 9.33 -13.72
C ALA A 104 -5.95 8.69 -12.42
N ILE A 105 -5.07 8.42 -11.45
CA ILE A 105 -5.44 7.84 -10.15
C ILE A 105 -5.96 8.91 -9.19
N PHE A 106 -5.21 10.01 -9.02
CA PHE A 106 -5.42 10.96 -7.92
C PHE A 106 -6.17 12.24 -8.35
N GLY A 107 -6.33 12.44 -9.65
CA GLY A 107 -7.03 13.58 -10.22
C GLY A 107 -6.14 14.82 -10.44
N PRO A 108 -6.73 15.92 -10.92
CA PRO A 108 -6.01 17.12 -11.37
C PRO A 108 -5.35 17.91 -10.24
N ASP A 109 -5.73 17.68 -8.98
CA ASP A 109 -5.13 18.34 -7.81
C ASP A 109 -3.74 17.76 -7.45
N LEU A 110 -3.29 16.72 -8.14
CA LEU A 110 -1.97 16.13 -7.96
C LEU A 110 -0.88 17.09 -8.44
N GLN A 111 0.01 17.46 -7.52
CA GLN A 111 1.08 18.44 -7.75
C GLN A 111 2.44 17.80 -7.54
N ARG A 112 3.40 18.13 -8.41
CA ARG A 112 4.79 17.75 -8.22
C ARG A 112 5.43 18.70 -7.22
N LEU A 113 6.04 18.15 -6.17
CA LEU A 113 6.80 18.91 -5.18
C LEU A 113 8.19 18.28 -5.05
N ARG A 114 9.20 18.96 -5.61
CA ARG A 114 10.56 18.43 -5.75
C ARG A 114 10.55 17.08 -6.52
N ASN A 115 11.02 16.00 -5.88
CA ASN A 115 11.13 14.65 -6.47
C ASN A 115 9.96 13.71 -6.08
N THR A 116 8.89 14.26 -5.51
CA THR A 116 7.69 13.50 -5.10
C THR A 116 6.43 14.20 -5.58
N TRP A 117 5.29 13.56 -5.33
CA TRP A 117 3.96 14.09 -5.62
C TRP A 117 3.17 14.29 -4.34
N VAL A 118 2.28 15.28 -4.36
CA VAL A 118 1.42 15.67 -3.25
C VAL A 118 0.03 16.06 -3.75
N VAL A 119 -0.94 16.00 -2.85
CA VAL A 119 -2.26 16.61 -3.03
C VAL A 119 -2.50 17.54 -1.85
N PRO A 120 -2.95 18.79 -2.05
CA PRO A 120 -3.31 19.67 -0.94
C PRO A 120 -4.38 19.04 -0.04
N ALA A 121 -4.37 19.37 1.26
CA ALA A 121 -5.39 18.86 2.18
C ALA A 121 -6.82 19.17 1.68
N GLU A 122 -7.73 18.21 1.87
CA GLU A 122 -9.16 18.28 1.48
C GLU A 122 -9.42 18.35 -0.04
N GLN A 123 -8.38 18.23 -0.87
CA GLN A 123 -8.46 18.19 -2.33
C GLN A 123 -8.19 16.77 -2.86
N GLY A 124 -8.26 16.58 -4.17
CA GLY A 124 -8.05 15.30 -4.84
C GLY A 124 -9.33 14.47 -5.02
N GLU A 125 -9.22 13.45 -5.85
CA GLU A 125 -10.36 12.59 -6.22
C GLU A 125 -10.33 11.23 -5.52
N ALA A 126 -9.13 10.75 -5.22
CA ALA A 126 -8.89 9.47 -4.55
C ALA A 126 -7.64 9.55 -3.65
N SER A 127 -7.51 8.61 -2.73
CA SER A 127 -6.33 8.43 -1.87
C SER A 127 -5.63 7.09 -2.07
N LEU A 128 -6.21 6.19 -2.86
CA LEU A 128 -5.67 4.87 -3.17
C LEU A 128 -5.75 4.59 -4.68
N GLY A 129 -4.82 3.78 -5.17
CA GLY A 129 -4.87 3.29 -6.54
C GLY A 129 -3.89 2.16 -6.80
N CYS A 130 -4.02 1.55 -7.97
CA CYS A 130 -3.01 0.67 -8.55
C CYS A 130 -2.30 1.40 -9.70
N LEU A 131 -0.99 1.27 -9.75
CA LEU A 131 -0.12 1.89 -10.75
C LEU A 131 0.66 0.80 -11.49
N ALA A 132 0.63 0.84 -12.81
CA ALA A 132 1.52 0.12 -13.70
C ALA A 132 2.60 1.09 -14.22
N PRO A 133 3.73 1.26 -13.49
CA PRO A 133 4.77 2.17 -13.94
C PRO A 133 5.37 1.69 -15.27
N GLN A 134 5.77 2.62 -16.13
CA GLN A 134 6.53 2.30 -17.35
C GLN A 134 7.82 1.54 -17.01
N ARG A 135 8.44 1.90 -15.89
CA ARG A 135 9.64 1.25 -15.37
C ARG A 135 9.73 1.44 -13.86
N ALA A 136 10.09 0.39 -13.14
CA ALA A 136 10.62 0.53 -11.80
C ALA A 136 12.15 0.59 -11.84
N GLY A 137 12.69 1.56 -11.11
CA GLY A 137 14.12 1.67 -10.86
C GLY A 137 14.52 0.92 -9.60
N ASN A 138 15.44 1.52 -8.84
CA ASN A 138 15.99 0.90 -7.65
C ASN A 138 15.02 0.95 -6.47
N LEU A 139 15.03 -0.10 -5.65
CA LEU A 139 14.51 -0.14 -4.28
C LEU A 139 15.70 -0.16 -3.32
N TRP A 140 15.75 0.75 -2.35
CA TRP A 140 16.88 0.89 -1.42
C TRP A 140 16.44 1.43 -0.06
N ILE A 141 17.33 1.34 0.94
CA ILE A 141 17.22 2.04 2.22
C ILE A 141 18.12 3.27 2.14
N ASN A 142 17.57 4.46 2.35
CA ASN A 142 18.36 5.70 2.32
C ASN A 142 19.15 5.92 3.62
N GLU A 143 19.96 6.98 3.65
CA GLU A 143 20.77 7.43 4.80
C GLU A 143 19.97 7.67 6.09
N HIS A 144 18.66 7.90 5.98
CA HIS A 144 17.76 8.08 7.12
C HIS A 144 17.03 6.78 7.53
N GLY A 145 17.46 5.61 7.03
CA GLY A 145 16.84 4.33 7.37
C GLY A 145 15.42 4.18 6.81
N ARG A 146 15.08 4.85 5.71
CA ARG A 146 13.76 4.77 5.06
C ARG A 146 13.86 4.01 3.74
N VAL A 147 12.94 3.08 3.52
CA VAL A 147 12.82 2.36 2.25
C VAL A 147 12.26 3.31 1.19
N ARG A 148 12.93 3.39 0.05
CA ARG A 148 12.62 4.25 -1.10
C ARG A 148 12.62 3.43 -2.38
N ILE A 149 11.76 3.82 -3.31
CA ILE A 149 11.75 3.31 -4.67
C ILE A 149 11.75 4.47 -5.67
N SER A 150 12.48 4.29 -6.77
CA SER A 150 12.43 5.20 -7.92
C SER A 150 11.57 4.57 -9.01
N ILE A 151 10.67 5.33 -9.62
CA ILE A 151 9.77 4.85 -10.66
C ILE A 151 9.64 5.87 -11.79
N VAL A 152 9.29 5.37 -12.98
CA VAL A 152 8.94 6.15 -14.16
C VAL A 152 7.47 5.89 -14.49
N THR A 153 6.70 6.97 -14.59
CA THR A 153 5.26 6.99 -14.89
C THR A 153 5.01 7.91 -16.09
N ASP A 154 3.77 7.94 -16.59
CA ASP A 154 3.39 8.87 -17.65
C ASP A 154 3.51 10.35 -17.21
N ASP A 155 3.40 10.63 -15.91
CA ASP A 155 3.59 11.99 -15.35
C ASP A 155 5.07 12.32 -15.08
N GLY A 156 5.97 11.38 -15.37
CA GLY A 156 7.41 11.51 -15.21
C GLY A 156 8.00 10.64 -14.10
N ASN A 157 9.20 11.01 -13.69
CA ASN A 157 10.00 10.28 -12.72
C ASN A 157 9.80 10.78 -11.27
N CYS A 158 9.76 9.86 -10.32
CA CYS A 158 9.69 10.22 -8.91
C CYS A 158 10.36 9.18 -8.00
N THR A 159 10.72 9.64 -6.80
CA THR A 159 11.26 8.79 -5.72
C THR A 159 10.30 8.82 -4.55
N LEU A 160 9.70 7.67 -4.25
CA LEU A 160 8.62 7.57 -3.28
C LEU A 160 9.05 6.80 -2.03
N PRO A 161 8.54 7.16 -0.83
CA PRO A 161 8.63 6.29 0.32
C PRO A 161 7.85 4.99 0.05
N VAL A 162 8.39 3.87 0.50
CA VAL A 162 7.72 2.57 0.45
C VAL A 162 7.25 2.22 1.85
N THR A 163 6.00 1.80 1.97
CA THR A 163 5.36 1.49 3.25
C THR A 163 4.80 0.08 3.30
N ASP A 164 5.18 -0.76 2.33
CA ASP A 164 4.85 -2.20 2.29
C ASP A 164 5.29 -2.86 3.58
N LEU A 165 4.31 -3.35 4.35
CA LEU A 165 4.57 -3.95 5.65
C LEU A 165 5.60 -5.08 5.59
N ARG A 166 5.67 -5.78 4.44
CA ARG A 166 6.58 -6.89 4.22
C ARG A 166 8.08 -6.49 4.20
N LEU A 167 8.37 -5.21 3.99
CA LEU A 167 9.74 -4.68 3.96
C LEU A 167 10.25 -4.24 5.34
N TYR A 168 9.51 -4.56 6.41
CA TYR A 168 9.82 -4.09 7.75
C TYR A 168 9.74 -5.22 8.79
N ARG A 169 10.56 -5.08 9.83
CA ARG A 169 10.45 -5.81 11.10
C ARG A 169 9.90 -4.86 12.15
N TYR A 170 9.06 -5.37 13.04
CA TYR A 170 8.53 -4.59 14.15
C TYR A 170 9.15 -5.07 15.46
N THR A 171 9.62 -4.12 16.28
CA THR A 171 9.90 -4.38 17.70
C THR A 171 9.27 -3.27 18.55
N PRO A 172 8.76 -3.58 19.75
CA PRO A 172 8.18 -2.56 20.63
C PRO A 172 9.12 -1.39 20.94
N GLU A 173 10.43 -1.63 20.97
CA GLU A 173 11.45 -0.65 21.35
C GLU A 173 11.83 0.31 20.21
N ARG A 174 11.69 -0.13 18.96
CA ARG A 174 12.16 0.61 17.77
C ARG A 174 11.09 0.85 16.72
N ASP A 175 9.85 0.47 17.02
CA ASP A 175 8.74 0.45 16.07
C ASP A 175 9.13 -0.34 14.80
N TYR A 176 8.85 0.19 13.60
CA TYR A 176 9.24 -0.44 12.35
C TYR A 176 10.67 -0.10 11.93
N THR A 177 11.49 -1.13 11.74
CA THR A 177 12.83 -1.05 11.14
C THR A 177 12.84 -1.75 9.78
N PRO A 178 13.51 -1.20 8.75
CA PRO A 178 13.60 -1.88 7.46
C PRO A 178 14.20 -3.27 7.58
N ASN A 179 13.60 -4.25 6.90
CA ASN A 179 14.16 -5.58 6.74
C ASN A 179 15.12 -5.56 5.54
N THR A 180 16.41 -5.34 5.78
CA THR A 180 17.44 -5.20 4.73
C THR A 180 17.45 -6.36 3.75
N GLU A 181 17.28 -7.59 4.23
CA GLU A 181 17.22 -8.79 3.39
C GLU A 181 16.02 -8.75 2.44
N ALA A 182 14.81 -8.51 2.96
CA ALA A 182 13.62 -8.39 2.12
C ALA A 182 13.75 -7.25 1.08
N VAL A 183 14.32 -6.12 1.48
CA VAL A 183 14.59 -5.00 0.56
C VAL A 183 15.56 -5.43 -0.54
N GLN A 184 16.65 -6.11 -0.21
CA GLN A 184 17.62 -6.60 -1.19
C GLN A 184 17.01 -7.63 -2.15
N THR A 185 16.23 -8.58 -1.64
CA THR A 185 15.54 -9.61 -2.45
C THR A 185 14.60 -8.95 -3.46
N VAL A 186 13.73 -8.04 -3.02
CA VAL A 186 12.79 -7.34 -3.92
C VAL A 186 13.56 -6.45 -4.89
N SER A 187 14.60 -5.74 -4.44
CA SER A 187 15.46 -4.92 -5.29
C SER A 187 16.14 -5.73 -6.39
N GLN A 188 16.59 -6.96 -6.11
CA GLN A 188 17.15 -7.87 -7.12
C GLN A 188 16.09 -8.31 -8.14
N ARG A 189 14.87 -8.63 -7.70
CA ARG A 189 13.77 -8.97 -8.61
C ARG A 189 13.42 -7.82 -9.55
N LEU A 190 13.37 -6.60 -9.04
CA LEU A 190 13.14 -5.41 -9.87
C LEU A 190 14.24 -5.24 -10.93
N ARG A 191 15.50 -5.52 -10.60
CA ARG A 191 16.63 -5.46 -11.55
C ARG A 191 16.59 -6.54 -12.62
N GLN A 192 16.00 -7.71 -12.33
CA GLN A 192 15.80 -8.76 -13.33
C GLN A 192 14.77 -8.35 -14.40
N GLY A 193 14.00 -7.29 -14.15
CA GLY A 193 13.00 -6.77 -15.06
C GLY A 193 11.68 -7.54 -14.98
N GLY A 194 10.81 -7.29 -15.96
CA GLY A 194 9.44 -7.82 -16.00
C GLY A 194 8.40 -6.78 -15.57
N HIS A 195 7.12 -7.17 -15.69
CA HIS A 195 6.03 -6.29 -15.34
C HIS A 195 5.90 -6.15 -13.82
N LEU A 196 5.58 -4.94 -13.39
CA LEU A 196 5.40 -4.57 -12.00
C LEU A 196 4.07 -3.84 -11.85
N LEU A 197 3.34 -4.16 -10.80
CA LEU A 197 2.22 -3.38 -10.31
C LEU A 197 2.55 -2.85 -8.93
N LEU A 198 2.10 -1.63 -8.67
CA LEU A 198 2.27 -0.96 -7.39
C LEU A 198 0.89 -0.61 -6.85
N SER A 199 0.65 -0.95 -5.59
CA SER A 199 -0.39 -0.26 -4.83
C SER A 199 0.19 1.06 -4.35
N VAL A 200 -0.43 2.16 -4.73
CA VAL A 200 -0.03 3.51 -4.32
C VAL A 200 -1.09 4.14 -3.44
N GLY A 201 -0.72 5.17 -2.69
CA GLY A 201 -1.71 5.94 -1.98
C GLY A 201 -1.15 7.23 -1.40
N LEU A 202 -2.05 8.04 -0.88
CA LEU A 202 -1.77 9.29 -0.24
C LEU A 202 -1.72 9.11 1.28
N SER A 203 -0.77 9.79 1.94
CA SER A 203 -0.72 9.83 3.40
C SER A 203 -1.93 10.59 3.97
N ARG A 204 -2.13 10.51 5.29
CA ARG A 204 -2.93 11.53 6.00
C ARG A 204 -2.26 12.90 5.86
N PRO A 205 -3.02 14.01 5.96
CA PRO A 205 -2.48 15.34 5.70
C PRO A 205 -1.45 15.69 6.77
N PHE A 206 -0.30 16.21 6.34
CA PHE A 206 0.77 16.65 7.21
C PHE A 206 1.43 17.91 6.63
N LYS A 207 1.65 18.90 7.49
CA LYS A 207 2.33 20.15 7.17
C LYS A 207 3.78 20.04 7.62
N ARG A 208 4.74 20.16 6.69
CA ARG A 208 6.16 20.33 7.08
C ARG A 208 6.36 21.76 7.58
N GLU A 209 7.45 21.96 8.33
CA GLU A 209 7.79 23.26 8.92
C GLU A 209 7.83 24.40 7.88
N ASP A 210 8.40 24.12 6.71
CA ASP A 210 8.51 25.08 5.60
C ASP A 210 7.31 25.10 4.65
N ASP A 211 6.30 24.25 4.84
CA ASP A 211 5.14 24.23 3.95
C ASP A 211 4.15 25.33 4.35
N GLU A 212 3.51 25.99 3.39
CA GLU A 212 2.44 26.96 3.68
C GLU A 212 1.17 26.27 4.22
N ARG A 213 0.88 25.07 3.71
CA ARG A 213 -0.31 24.25 4.01
C ARG A 213 0.01 22.78 4.20
N ALA A 214 -0.91 22.04 4.81
CA ALA A 214 -0.81 20.60 4.91
C ALA A 214 -1.02 19.92 3.54
N HIS A 215 -0.26 18.87 3.31
CA HIS A 215 -0.34 18.06 2.09
C HIS A 215 -0.55 16.58 2.44
N HIS A 216 -1.24 15.87 1.56
CA HIS A 216 -1.18 14.42 1.49
C HIS A 216 0.00 14.01 0.59
N TRP A 217 0.86 13.14 1.07
CA TRP A 217 2.09 12.76 0.38
C TRP A 217 1.94 11.41 -0.31
N LEU A 218 2.34 11.33 -1.58
CA LEU A 218 2.33 10.08 -2.32
C LEU A 218 3.33 9.07 -1.75
N GLN A 219 2.92 7.81 -1.70
CA GLN A 219 3.70 6.67 -1.22
C GLN A 219 3.37 5.41 -2.00
N VAL A 220 4.35 4.50 -2.07
CA VAL A 220 4.13 3.13 -2.55
C VAL A 220 3.74 2.28 -1.36
N ASN A 221 2.48 1.85 -1.33
CA ASN A 221 1.92 1.05 -0.27
C ASN A 221 2.35 -0.41 -0.36
N ASN A 222 2.38 -1.01 -1.56
CA ASN A 222 2.87 -2.38 -1.77
C ASN A 222 3.46 -2.57 -3.17
N ILE A 223 4.40 -3.51 -3.30
CA ILE A 223 5.08 -3.85 -4.56
C ILE A 223 4.70 -5.27 -4.97
N PHE A 224 4.25 -5.42 -6.22
CA PHE A 224 3.88 -6.70 -6.79
C PHE A 224 4.68 -6.92 -8.08
N PRO A 225 5.69 -7.79 -8.08
CA PRO A 225 6.28 -8.31 -9.33
C PRO A 225 5.36 -9.35 -9.97
N GLU A 226 5.26 -9.39 -11.31
CA GLU A 226 4.33 -10.29 -12.01
C GLU A 226 4.56 -11.77 -11.71
N GLN A 227 5.83 -12.18 -11.68
CA GLN A 227 6.22 -13.58 -11.51
C GLN A 227 5.92 -14.10 -10.11
N ASP A 228 5.87 -13.22 -9.11
CA ASP A 228 5.67 -13.57 -7.70
C ASP A 228 5.10 -12.38 -6.94
N PRO A 229 3.80 -12.05 -7.09
CA PRO A 229 3.23 -10.84 -6.51
C PRO A 229 3.12 -10.91 -4.98
N LEU A 230 2.99 -12.10 -4.42
CA LEU A 230 2.84 -12.31 -2.98
C LEU A 230 4.18 -12.54 -2.26
N TRP A 231 5.25 -12.78 -3.02
CA TRP A 231 6.61 -13.09 -2.55
C TRP A 231 6.75 -14.52 -2.00
N ASP A 232 5.83 -15.43 -2.34
CA ASP A 232 5.70 -16.78 -1.77
C ASP A 232 6.97 -17.62 -1.93
N SER A 233 7.73 -17.39 -3.01
CA SER A 233 9.00 -18.10 -3.27
C SER A 233 10.16 -17.71 -2.34
N SER A 234 10.04 -16.58 -1.63
CA SER A 234 11.06 -16.03 -0.72
C SER A 234 10.57 -15.80 0.71
N TYR A 235 9.26 -15.68 0.93
CA TYR A 235 8.72 -15.24 2.21
C TYR A 235 8.63 -16.35 3.26
N ALA A 236 8.58 -17.61 2.82
CA ALA A 236 8.44 -18.77 3.69
C ALA A 236 9.67 -19.06 4.58
N GLN A 237 10.82 -18.41 4.35
CA GLN A 237 12.06 -18.73 5.07
C GLN A 237 12.44 -17.72 6.19
N HIS A 238 11.91 -16.49 6.20
CA HIS A 238 12.48 -15.40 7.03
C HIS A 238 11.57 -14.85 8.14
N LEU A 239 10.39 -15.45 8.35
CA LEU A 239 9.48 -15.10 9.45
C LEU A 239 9.54 -16.07 10.64
N PHE A 240 10.30 -17.16 10.55
CA PHE A 240 10.41 -18.18 11.61
C PHE A 240 11.58 -17.94 12.56
N THR A 241 11.70 -16.73 13.09
CA THR A 241 12.53 -16.49 14.28
C THR A 241 11.98 -15.28 15.02
N LEU A 242 10.99 -15.56 15.88
CA LEU A 242 10.76 -14.79 17.10
C LEU A 242 11.72 -15.30 18.17
#